data_AF-A0A2N0XS16-F1
#
_entry.id   AF-A0A2N0XS16-F1
#
_cell.length_a   1.000
_cell.length_b   1.000
_cell.length_c   1.000
_cell.angle_alpha   90.00
_cell.angle_beta   90.00
_cell.angle_gamma   90.00
#
_symmetry.space_group_name_H-M   'P 1'
#
loop_
_entity.id
_entity.type
_entity.pdbx_description
1 polymer ?
#
loop_
_entity_poly.entity_id
_entity_poly.type
_entity_poly.pdbx_seq_one_letter_code
_entity_poly.pdbx_strand_id
1 'polypeptide(L)'
;MYRYPTVREAKTHAKHLSRTFDLKRSEAQEITAYWFNCYDWGELLEKSGAKISIEEVNAVTPFINIFGQSKVDEFKGVVLPHFDAIRKHFNKNIHVHGSILHKILEEKFNQISGNTIDAILHAMNEHQEECIPWDSSELISELEFRDDTVSRILSGKDKTKLQLHNGHIEPAMYGFSFYAYYRFRGKKVDITVREFDLDLCRPSRDGVSNNLSICERGWFSKYFIAYLKLVIQQLRSVGYTGTVRVCKIQNVKALDFYRKRGGDTLHGAVYDLFKELLSMGGDFAWSTDEEGKIWDLGIELSFETSSSQWMFGERTL
;
A
#
# COMPACT_ATOMS: atom_id res chain seq x y z
N MET A 1 20.40 -7.43 -11.31
CA MET A 1 20.86 -6.11 -11.81
C MET A 1 19.63 -5.23 -12.03
N TYR A 2 19.59 -4.08 -11.37
CA TYR A 2 18.44 -3.17 -11.37
C TYR A 2 18.37 -2.34 -12.65
N ARG A 3 17.15 -1.99 -13.07
CA ARG A 3 16.90 -1.14 -14.23
C ARG A 3 15.65 -0.30 -14.06
N TYR A 4 15.61 0.82 -14.74
CA TYR A 4 14.38 1.58 -14.95
C TYR A 4 13.35 0.71 -15.71
N PRO A 5 12.03 0.96 -15.53
CA PRO A 5 11.01 0.29 -16.31
C PRO A 5 11.21 0.56 -17.79
N THR A 6 10.84 -0.41 -18.62
CA THR A 6 10.61 -0.16 -20.03
C THR A 6 9.41 0.78 -20.21
N VAL A 7 9.33 1.48 -21.33
CA VAL A 7 8.16 2.29 -21.71
C VAL A 7 6.84 1.51 -21.55
N ARG A 8 6.82 0.22 -21.88
CA ARG A 8 5.64 -0.63 -21.75
C ARG A 8 5.25 -0.86 -20.29
N GLU A 9 6.21 -1.18 -19.44
CA GLU A 9 6.00 -1.40 -18.00
C GLU A 9 5.52 -0.11 -17.33
N ALA A 10 6.19 1.02 -17.58
CA ALA A 10 5.80 2.32 -17.05
C ALA A 10 4.35 2.68 -17.45
N LYS A 11 4.00 2.54 -18.74
CA LYS A 11 2.63 2.81 -19.23
C LYS A 11 1.60 1.87 -18.61
N THR A 12 1.96 0.61 -18.37
CA THR A 12 1.09 -0.37 -17.75
C THR A 12 0.82 -0.01 -16.28
N HIS A 13 1.87 0.39 -15.55
CA HIS A 13 1.76 0.83 -14.17
C HIS A 13 0.93 2.12 -14.04
N ALA A 14 1.22 3.15 -14.85
CA ALA A 14 0.43 4.39 -14.85
C ALA A 14 -1.06 4.12 -15.18
N LYS A 15 -1.33 3.20 -16.11
CA LYS A 15 -2.71 2.78 -16.44
C LYS A 15 -3.37 2.03 -15.27
N HIS A 16 -2.62 1.22 -14.54
CA HIS A 16 -3.08 0.53 -13.34
C HIS A 16 -3.44 1.53 -12.23
N LEU A 17 -2.56 2.49 -11.92
CA LEU A 17 -2.83 3.55 -10.94
C LEU A 17 -4.05 4.38 -11.33
N SER A 18 -4.13 4.82 -12.59
CA SER A 18 -5.25 5.61 -13.10
C SER A 18 -6.58 4.87 -12.95
N ARG A 19 -6.62 3.57 -13.21
CA ARG A 19 -7.83 2.74 -13.06
C ARG A 19 -8.18 2.45 -11.60
N THR A 20 -7.18 2.13 -10.79
CA THR A 20 -7.38 1.73 -9.39
C THR A 20 -7.84 2.91 -8.53
N PHE A 21 -7.30 4.10 -8.80
CA PHE A 21 -7.53 5.29 -7.97
C PHE A 21 -8.29 6.41 -8.68
N ASP A 22 -8.87 6.12 -9.84
CA ASP A 22 -9.60 7.07 -10.69
C ASP A 22 -8.79 8.36 -10.98
N LEU A 23 -7.47 8.24 -11.10
CA LEU A 23 -6.60 9.40 -11.37
C LEU A 23 -6.64 9.77 -12.85
N LYS A 24 -6.45 11.06 -13.16
CA LYS A 24 -6.16 11.46 -14.53
C LYS A 24 -4.90 10.75 -14.99
N ARG A 25 -4.85 10.42 -16.28
CA ARG A 25 -3.67 9.77 -16.86
C ARG A 25 -2.37 10.53 -16.58
N SER A 26 -2.40 11.86 -16.65
CA SER A 26 -1.24 12.72 -16.36
C SER A 26 -0.79 12.64 -14.90
N GLU A 27 -1.73 12.55 -13.96
CA GLU A 27 -1.43 12.41 -12.52
C GLU A 27 -0.79 11.05 -12.25
N ALA A 28 -1.37 9.98 -12.80
CA ALA A 28 -0.82 8.63 -12.66
C ALA A 28 0.57 8.47 -13.32
N GLN A 29 0.80 9.14 -14.45
CA GLN A 29 2.12 9.19 -15.10
C GLN A 29 3.14 9.94 -14.23
N GLU A 30 2.76 11.06 -13.63
CA GLU A 30 3.63 11.80 -12.71
C GLU A 30 4.00 10.97 -11.47
N ILE A 31 3.01 10.34 -10.82
CA ILE A 31 3.25 9.45 -9.67
C ILE A 31 4.20 8.31 -10.07
N THR A 32 3.99 7.71 -11.25
CA THR A 32 4.88 6.66 -11.77
C THR A 32 6.30 7.18 -11.98
N ALA A 33 6.49 8.42 -12.44
CA ALA A 33 7.82 9.01 -12.60
C ALA A 33 8.51 9.21 -11.24
N TYR A 34 7.80 9.73 -10.24
CA TYR A 34 8.35 9.99 -8.91
C TYR A 34 8.82 8.71 -8.23
N TRP A 35 8.13 7.60 -8.47
CA TRP A 35 8.52 6.27 -8.01
C TRP A 35 9.88 5.78 -8.49
N PHE A 36 10.33 6.27 -9.65
CA PHE A 36 11.65 5.97 -10.21
C PHE A 36 12.60 7.15 -10.05
N ASN A 37 12.32 8.06 -9.11
CA ASN A 37 13.08 9.27 -8.86
C ASN A 37 13.31 10.12 -10.12
N CYS A 38 12.36 10.09 -11.06
CA CYS A 38 12.37 10.93 -12.26
C CYS A 38 11.51 12.16 -12.02
N TYR A 39 12.05 13.34 -12.36
CA TYR A 39 11.38 14.62 -12.21
C TYR A 39 10.05 14.69 -12.96
N ASP A 40 9.99 14.07 -14.14
CA ASP A 40 8.77 14.00 -14.91
C ASP A 40 8.69 12.70 -15.74
N TRP A 41 7.53 12.52 -16.38
CA TRP A 41 7.26 11.37 -17.23
C TRP A 41 8.19 11.30 -18.43
N GLY A 42 8.66 12.43 -18.96
CA GLY A 42 9.60 12.48 -20.08
C GLY A 42 10.93 11.86 -19.70
N GLU A 43 11.49 12.29 -18.57
CA GLU A 43 12.75 11.75 -18.03
C GLU A 43 12.67 10.24 -17.80
N LEU A 44 11.56 9.74 -17.22
CA LEU A 44 11.38 8.29 -17.03
C LEU A 44 11.41 7.53 -18.37
N LEU A 45 10.81 8.09 -19.42
CA LEU A 45 10.82 7.45 -20.74
C LEU A 45 12.20 7.47 -21.38
N GLU A 46 12.99 8.52 -21.18
CA GLU A 46 14.38 8.61 -21.66
C GLU A 46 15.29 7.58 -20.99
N LYS A 47 15.08 7.32 -19.69
CA LYS A 47 15.81 6.30 -18.92
C LYS A 47 15.30 4.87 -19.13
N SER A 48 14.30 4.66 -19.98
CA SER A 48 13.59 3.39 -20.15
C SER A 48 14.53 2.18 -20.32
N GLY A 49 14.48 1.24 -19.38
CA GLY A 49 15.26 0.00 -19.43
C GLY A 49 16.76 0.17 -19.15
N ALA A 50 17.23 1.40 -18.92
CA ALA A 50 18.61 1.66 -18.53
C ALA A 50 18.91 1.04 -17.16
N LYS A 51 20.15 0.60 -16.96
CA LYS A 51 20.60 0.09 -15.66
C LYS A 51 20.58 1.24 -14.64
N ILE A 52 20.11 0.95 -13.43
CA ILE A 52 20.18 1.89 -12.31
C ILE A 52 21.54 1.71 -11.64
N SER A 53 22.21 2.82 -11.29
CA SER A 53 23.50 2.75 -10.59
C SER A 53 23.31 2.24 -9.15
N ILE A 54 24.36 1.67 -8.54
CA ILE A 54 24.26 1.15 -7.16
C ILE A 54 23.98 2.29 -6.18
N GLU A 55 24.53 3.47 -6.43
CA GLU A 55 24.31 4.67 -5.63
C GLU A 55 22.86 5.16 -5.72
N GLU A 56 22.23 5.07 -6.89
CA GLU A 56 20.81 5.38 -7.07
C GLU A 56 19.93 4.36 -6.34
N VAL A 57 20.27 3.06 -6.38
CA VAL A 57 19.53 2.01 -5.64
C VAL A 57 19.63 2.19 -4.12
N ASN A 58 20.76 2.66 -3.62
CA ASN A 58 21.01 2.87 -2.18
C ASN A 58 20.52 4.24 -1.66
N ALA A 59 19.90 5.05 -2.51
CA ALA A 59 19.31 6.31 -2.08
C ALA A 59 18.11 6.06 -1.16
N VAL A 60 17.84 7.01 -0.25
CA VAL A 60 16.84 6.91 0.84
C VAL A 60 15.40 6.74 0.33
N THR A 61 15.14 6.91 -0.96
CA THR A 61 13.80 6.77 -1.56
C THR A 61 13.65 5.36 -2.15
N PRO A 62 12.64 4.57 -1.76
CA PRO A 62 12.45 3.24 -2.30
C PRO A 62 12.09 3.35 -3.79
N PHE A 63 13.01 2.94 -4.65
CA PHE A 63 12.65 2.58 -6.01
C PHE A 63 11.68 1.40 -5.92
N ILE A 64 10.54 1.46 -6.62
CA ILE A 64 9.82 0.21 -6.90
C ILE A 64 10.81 -0.65 -7.66
N ASN A 65 11.34 -1.70 -7.04
CA ASN A 65 12.19 -2.64 -7.74
C ASN A 65 11.32 -3.29 -8.82
N ILE A 66 11.47 -2.86 -10.07
CA ILE A 66 10.96 -3.62 -11.21
C ILE A 66 12.10 -4.52 -11.61
N PHE A 67 12.03 -5.76 -11.13
CA PHE A 67 12.99 -6.77 -11.49
C PHE A 67 12.96 -7.04 -12.99
N GLY A 68 14.14 -7.34 -13.56
CA GLY A 68 14.23 -7.93 -14.88
C GLY A 68 13.50 -9.28 -14.93
N GLN A 69 13.10 -9.70 -16.14
CA GLN A 69 12.36 -10.93 -16.38
C GLN A 69 13.03 -12.16 -15.71
N SER A 70 14.35 -12.20 -15.65
CA SER A 70 15.11 -13.30 -15.03
C SER A 70 14.76 -13.54 -13.55
N LYS A 71 14.56 -12.48 -12.77
CA LYS A 71 14.23 -12.58 -11.33
C LYS A 71 12.76 -12.97 -11.12
N VAL A 72 11.87 -12.53 -12.01
CA VAL A 72 10.49 -13.00 -12.04
C VAL A 72 10.44 -14.50 -12.38
N ASP A 73 11.28 -14.96 -13.32
CA ASP A 73 11.33 -16.37 -13.70
C ASP A 73 11.95 -17.25 -12.60
N GLU A 74 12.95 -16.74 -11.88
CA GLU A 74 13.48 -17.38 -10.66
C GLU A 74 12.38 -17.57 -9.60
N PHE A 75 11.62 -16.51 -9.31
CA PHE A 75 10.49 -16.57 -8.40
C PHE A 75 9.40 -17.54 -8.87
N LYS A 76 9.08 -17.58 -10.17
CA LYS A 76 8.17 -18.59 -10.72
C LYS A 76 8.68 -20.01 -10.48
N GLY A 77 9.99 -20.24 -10.69
CA GLY A 77 10.62 -21.54 -10.44
C GLY A 77 10.46 -22.01 -9.00
N VAL A 78 10.48 -21.08 -8.04
CA VAL A 78 10.20 -21.33 -6.61
C VAL A 78 8.72 -21.65 -6.37
N VAL A 79 7.80 -20.87 -6.94
CA VAL A 79 6.38 -20.93 -6.57
C VAL A 79 5.60 -22.04 -7.27
N LEU A 80 5.89 -22.29 -8.55
CA LEU A 80 5.12 -23.24 -9.37
C LEU A 80 5.07 -24.66 -8.82
N PRO A 81 6.13 -25.22 -8.20
CA PRO A 81 6.05 -26.53 -7.53
C PRO A 81 4.98 -26.63 -6.44
N HIS A 82 4.59 -25.50 -5.83
CA HIS A 82 3.62 -25.44 -4.74
C HIS A 82 2.22 -25.00 -5.20
N PHE A 83 1.99 -24.87 -6.50
CA PHE A 83 0.76 -24.28 -7.06
C PHE A 83 -0.53 -24.97 -6.60
N ASP A 84 -0.54 -26.31 -6.53
CA ASP A 84 -1.71 -27.07 -6.08
C ASP A 84 -1.99 -26.86 -4.59
N ALA A 85 -0.95 -26.75 -3.76
CA ALA A 85 -1.08 -26.44 -2.35
C ALA A 85 -1.62 -25.02 -2.14
N ILE A 86 -1.09 -24.05 -2.90
CA ILE A 86 -1.59 -22.66 -2.92
C ILE A 86 -3.07 -22.63 -3.30
N ARG A 87 -3.47 -23.35 -4.36
CA ARG A 87 -4.87 -23.43 -4.79
C ARG A 87 -5.78 -24.00 -3.70
N LYS A 88 -5.33 -25.06 -3.01
CA LYS A 88 -6.08 -25.69 -1.92
C LYS A 88 -6.18 -24.80 -0.68
N HIS A 89 -5.13 -24.03 -0.38
CA HIS A 89 -5.08 -23.10 0.75
C HIS A 89 -5.92 -21.84 0.52
N PHE A 90 -6.11 -21.44 -0.74
CA PHE A 90 -6.80 -20.21 -1.08
C PHE A 90 -8.21 -20.13 -0.50
N ASN A 91 -8.44 -19.18 0.41
CA ASN A 91 -9.72 -18.93 1.06
C ASN A 91 -10.30 -17.57 0.64
N LYS A 92 -11.43 -17.58 -0.08
CA LYS A 92 -12.13 -16.37 -0.53
C LYS A 92 -12.65 -15.44 0.59
N ASN A 93 -12.65 -15.89 1.84
CA ASN A 93 -13.02 -15.06 3.00
C ASN A 93 -11.82 -14.34 3.63
N ILE A 94 -10.61 -14.63 3.15
CA ILE A 94 -9.33 -14.11 3.64
C ILE A 94 -8.58 -13.41 2.49
N HIS A 95 -8.42 -14.10 1.37
CA HIS A 95 -7.63 -13.62 0.24
C HIS A 95 -8.48 -12.81 -0.73
N VAL A 96 -8.21 -11.50 -0.80
CA VAL A 96 -8.91 -10.58 -1.70
C VAL A 96 -8.33 -10.63 -3.11
N HIS A 97 -9.10 -10.14 -4.08
CA HIS A 97 -8.60 -9.92 -5.44
C HIS A 97 -7.36 -9.02 -5.41
N GLY A 98 -6.30 -9.44 -6.11
CA GLY A 98 -5.03 -8.71 -6.14
C GLY A 98 -4.07 -9.04 -4.98
N SER A 99 -4.45 -9.90 -4.04
CA SER A 99 -3.47 -10.53 -3.12
C SER A 99 -2.41 -11.31 -3.90
N ILE A 100 -1.25 -11.55 -3.29
CA ILE A 100 -0.13 -12.30 -3.87
C ILE A 100 -0.59 -13.70 -4.29
N LEU A 101 -1.30 -14.42 -3.41
CA LEU A 101 -1.81 -15.76 -3.74
C LEU A 101 -2.80 -15.71 -4.92
N HIS A 102 -3.67 -14.69 -4.97
CA HIS A 102 -4.57 -14.49 -6.11
C HIS A 102 -3.80 -14.21 -7.41
N LYS A 103 -2.79 -13.32 -7.37
CA LYS A 103 -1.93 -13.00 -8.52
C LYS A 103 -1.18 -14.23 -9.03
N ILE A 104 -0.69 -15.09 -8.13
CA ILE A 104 -0.05 -16.36 -8.49
C ILE A 104 -1.03 -17.28 -9.21
N LEU A 105 -2.23 -17.48 -8.64
CA LEU A 105 -3.25 -18.37 -9.21
C LEU A 105 -3.76 -17.90 -10.59
N GLU A 106 -3.68 -16.61 -10.87
CA GLU A 106 -3.99 -16.03 -12.19
C GLU A 106 -2.77 -15.90 -13.12
N GLU A 107 -1.61 -16.42 -12.72
CA GLU A 107 -0.34 -16.32 -13.45
C GLU A 107 0.12 -14.86 -13.71
N LYS A 108 -0.36 -13.90 -12.91
CA LYS A 108 -0.05 -12.47 -12.99
C LYS A 108 1.21 -12.10 -12.19
N PHE A 109 2.28 -12.89 -12.31
CA PHE A 109 3.55 -12.68 -11.57
C PHE A 109 4.16 -11.29 -11.78
N ASN A 110 4.01 -10.71 -12.97
CA ASN A 110 4.49 -9.36 -13.29
C ASN A 110 3.72 -8.23 -12.56
N GLN A 111 2.67 -8.56 -11.80
CA GLN A 111 1.92 -7.63 -10.94
C GLN A 111 2.25 -7.79 -9.46
N ILE A 112 3.22 -8.65 -9.11
CA ILE A 112 3.78 -8.73 -7.76
C ILE A 112 4.93 -7.73 -7.70
N SER A 113 5.00 -6.94 -6.63
CA SER A 113 6.07 -5.96 -6.48
C SER A 113 7.42 -6.65 -6.48
N GLY A 114 8.46 -6.01 -7.04
CA GLY A 114 9.77 -6.64 -6.96
C GLY A 114 10.26 -6.75 -5.53
N ASN A 115 10.07 -5.73 -4.68
CA ASN A 115 10.48 -5.80 -3.26
C ASN A 115 9.96 -7.07 -2.58
N THR A 116 8.71 -7.45 -2.86
CA THR A 116 8.11 -8.71 -2.40
C THR A 116 8.85 -9.93 -2.96
N ILE A 117 9.10 -9.97 -4.27
CA ILE A 117 9.83 -11.07 -4.92
C ILE A 117 11.23 -11.23 -4.31
N ASP A 118 11.96 -10.13 -4.17
CA ASP A 118 13.33 -10.13 -3.63
C ASP A 118 13.34 -10.61 -2.19
N ALA A 119 12.44 -10.09 -1.35
CA ALA A 119 12.35 -10.48 0.05
C ALA A 119 12.08 -11.98 0.22
N ILE A 120 11.24 -12.56 -0.64
CA ILE A 120 10.96 -14.01 -0.62
C ILE A 120 12.20 -14.80 -1.08
N LEU A 121 12.80 -14.43 -2.21
CA LEU A 121 14.00 -15.09 -2.71
C LEU A 121 15.17 -14.97 -1.71
N HIS A 122 15.29 -13.85 -1.02
CA HIS A 122 16.30 -13.61 0.00
C HIS A 122 16.05 -14.46 1.25
N ALA A 123 14.82 -14.48 1.78
CA ALA A 123 14.45 -15.28 2.95
C ALA A 123 14.68 -16.78 2.72
N MET A 124 14.52 -17.27 1.49
CA MET A 124 14.88 -18.65 1.13
C MET A 124 16.38 -18.92 1.22
N ASN A 125 17.22 -17.95 0.87
CA ASN A 125 18.68 -18.10 0.82
C ASN A 125 19.37 -17.83 2.16
N GLU A 126 18.84 -16.93 3.00
CA GLU A 126 19.46 -16.52 4.27
C GLU A 126 19.41 -17.57 5.37
N HIS A 127 18.43 -18.47 5.34
CA HIS A 127 18.18 -19.43 6.41
C HIS A 127 18.77 -20.82 6.18
N GLN A 128 19.64 -20.98 5.18
CA GLN A 128 20.03 -22.29 4.68
C GLN A 128 21.55 -22.42 4.50
N GLU A 129 22.23 -22.90 5.55
CA GLU A 129 23.60 -23.44 5.44
C GLU A 129 23.63 -24.67 4.50
N GLU A 130 22.51 -25.40 4.44
CA GLU A 130 22.20 -26.43 3.44
C GLU A 130 20.93 -25.99 2.70
N CYS A 131 20.97 -25.84 1.36
CA CYS A 131 19.84 -25.43 0.50
C CYS A 131 18.66 -26.43 0.54
N ILE A 132 17.91 -26.51 1.63
CA ILE A 132 16.70 -27.32 1.77
C ILE A 132 15.51 -26.53 1.20
N PRO A 133 14.90 -26.92 0.06
CA PRO A 133 13.75 -26.19 -0.48
C PRO A 133 12.63 -26.08 0.57
N TRP A 134 12.02 -24.89 0.70
CA TRP A 134 10.86 -24.69 1.57
C TRP A 134 9.75 -25.68 1.25
N ASP A 135 9.05 -26.13 2.28
CA ASP A 135 7.80 -26.83 2.06
C ASP A 135 6.68 -25.85 1.63
N SER A 136 5.56 -26.41 1.16
CA SER A 136 4.42 -25.59 0.70
C SER A 136 3.85 -24.69 1.80
N SER A 137 3.86 -25.12 3.06
CA SER A 137 3.30 -24.36 4.17
C SER A 137 4.18 -23.16 4.52
N GLU A 138 5.50 -23.34 4.53
CA GLU A 138 6.48 -22.29 4.76
C GLU A 138 6.38 -21.21 3.67
N LEU A 139 6.38 -21.62 2.39
CA LEU A 139 6.24 -20.68 1.28
C LEU A 139 4.90 -19.91 1.34
N ILE A 140 3.78 -20.60 1.59
CA ILE A 140 2.47 -19.94 1.70
C ILE A 140 2.46 -18.93 2.85
N SER A 141 3.02 -19.28 4.02
CA SER A 141 3.09 -18.37 5.16
C SER A 141 3.92 -17.13 4.84
N GLU A 142 5.03 -17.26 4.11
CA GLU A 142 5.82 -16.09 3.70
C GLU A 142 5.09 -15.24 2.67
N LEU A 143 4.43 -15.86 1.68
CA LEU A 143 3.62 -15.14 0.68
C LEU A 143 2.50 -14.34 1.33
N GLU A 144 1.81 -14.89 2.33
CA GLU A 144 0.80 -14.17 3.10
C GLU A 144 1.39 -13.07 3.99
N PHE A 145 2.57 -13.30 4.58
CA PHE A 145 3.25 -12.32 5.41
C PHE A 145 3.69 -11.08 4.60
N ARG A 146 4.10 -11.29 3.34
CA ARG A 146 4.55 -10.22 2.43
C ARG A 146 3.42 -9.60 1.60
N ASP A 147 2.18 -10.03 1.80
CA ASP A 147 1.03 -9.54 1.04
C ASP A 147 0.76 -8.05 1.31
N ASP A 148 0.48 -7.31 0.23
CA ASP A 148 0.29 -5.87 0.22
C ASP A 148 -1.18 -5.44 0.30
N THR A 149 -2.07 -6.38 0.63
CA THR A 149 -3.51 -6.16 0.79
C THR A 149 -3.96 -6.47 2.22
N VAL A 150 -5.25 -6.25 2.49
CA VAL A 150 -5.84 -6.68 3.77
C VAL A 150 -5.81 -8.20 3.98
N SER A 151 -5.48 -9.00 2.96
CA SER A 151 -5.30 -10.45 3.10
C SER A 151 -4.24 -10.79 4.14
N ARG A 152 -3.14 -10.02 4.19
CA ARG A 152 -2.09 -10.14 5.23
C ARG A 152 -2.66 -10.05 6.64
N ILE A 153 -3.55 -9.07 6.85
CA ILE A 153 -4.19 -8.85 8.14
C ILE A 153 -5.14 -9.99 8.47
N LEU A 154 -5.91 -10.45 7.47
CA LEU A 154 -6.91 -11.49 7.66
C LEU A 154 -6.31 -12.89 7.84
N SER A 155 -5.16 -13.19 7.24
CA SER A 155 -4.43 -14.44 7.47
C SER A 155 -3.73 -14.45 8.83
N GLY A 156 -3.27 -13.27 9.31
CA GLY A 156 -2.59 -13.12 10.60
C GLY A 156 -3.50 -13.06 11.82
N LYS A 157 -4.75 -12.60 11.69
CA LYS A 157 -5.62 -12.28 12.86
C LYS A 157 -5.93 -13.46 13.79
N ASP A 158 -5.99 -14.69 13.27
CA ASP A 158 -6.35 -15.88 14.07
C ASP A 158 -5.16 -16.42 14.89
N LYS A 159 -3.92 -16.01 14.54
CA LYS A 159 -2.71 -16.29 15.33
C LYS A 159 -2.71 -15.52 16.67
N THR A 160 -3.49 -14.42 16.76
CA THR A 160 -3.63 -13.60 17.96
C THR A 160 -5.00 -13.81 18.59
N LYS A 161 -5.22 -14.94 19.27
CA LYS A 161 -6.44 -15.17 20.07
C LYS A 161 -6.55 -14.04 21.11
N LEU A 162 -7.54 -13.16 20.96
CA LEU A 162 -8.00 -12.11 21.88
C LEU A 162 -7.26 -10.74 21.91
N GLN A 163 -6.37 -10.41 20.98
CA GLN A 163 -5.65 -9.11 21.04
C GLN A 163 -5.76 -8.26 19.78
N LEU A 164 -5.68 -6.95 19.99
CA LEU A 164 -5.51 -5.90 18.98
C LEU A 164 -4.47 -6.36 17.95
N HIS A 165 -4.88 -6.62 16.71
CA HIS A 165 -3.92 -7.03 15.70
C HIS A 165 -3.16 -5.80 15.22
N ASN A 166 -1.84 -5.82 15.44
CA ASN A 166 -0.94 -4.79 14.99
C ASN A 166 -0.51 -5.09 13.55
N GLY A 167 -1.05 -4.35 12.59
CA GLY A 167 -0.93 -4.66 11.17
C GLY A 167 -0.32 -3.52 10.39
N HIS A 168 0.70 -3.85 9.59
CA HIS A 168 1.31 -2.92 8.65
C HIS A 168 1.04 -3.42 7.23
N ILE A 169 0.46 -2.55 6.39
CA ILE A 169 0.31 -2.81 4.96
C ILE A 169 1.18 -1.79 4.24
N GLU A 170 2.13 -2.29 3.46
CA GLU A 170 3.08 -1.48 2.70
C GLU A 170 2.96 -1.85 1.23
N PRO A 171 1.95 -1.34 0.52
CA PRO A 171 1.82 -1.59 -0.90
C PRO A 171 2.92 -0.85 -1.66
N ALA A 172 4.04 -1.54 -1.87
CA ALA A 172 5.16 -1.02 -2.65
C ALA A 172 4.76 -0.57 -4.06
N MET A 173 3.65 -1.07 -4.63
CA MET A 173 3.15 -0.57 -5.92
C MET A 173 2.42 0.78 -5.84
N TYR A 174 2.02 1.22 -4.65
CA TYR A 174 1.25 2.46 -4.45
C TYR A 174 1.99 3.50 -3.60
N GLY A 175 2.91 3.06 -2.73
CA GLY A 175 3.87 3.94 -2.07
C GLY A 175 3.36 4.43 -0.76
N PHE A 176 2.40 3.70 -0.20
CA PHE A 176 1.85 3.99 1.10
C PHE A 176 2.54 3.14 2.15
N SER A 177 2.75 3.74 3.31
CA SER A 177 2.91 3.05 4.57
C SER A 177 1.58 3.20 5.33
N PHE A 178 0.91 2.07 5.58
CA PHE A 178 -0.38 2.04 6.25
C PHE A 178 -0.30 1.17 7.51
N TYR A 179 0.02 1.83 8.61
CA TYR A 179 0.17 1.20 9.92
C TYR A 179 -1.11 1.40 10.74
N ALA A 180 -1.73 0.29 11.13
CA ALA A 180 -3.01 0.34 11.83
C ALA A 180 -3.18 -0.80 12.85
N TYR A 181 -4.02 -0.52 13.83
CA TYR A 181 -4.55 -1.53 14.73
C TYR A 181 -5.92 -1.99 14.25
N TYR A 182 -6.12 -3.31 14.22
CA TYR A 182 -7.36 -3.93 13.78
C TYR A 182 -8.02 -4.66 14.95
N ARG A 183 -9.26 -4.30 15.24
CA ARG A 183 -10.07 -4.94 16.28
C ARG A 183 -11.25 -5.66 15.63
N PHE A 184 -11.14 -6.98 15.53
CA PHE A 184 -12.19 -7.82 14.95
C PHE A 184 -13.21 -8.27 16.00
N ARG A 185 -14.49 -8.18 15.64
CA ARG A 185 -15.64 -8.71 16.40
C ARG A 185 -16.57 -9.42 15.43
N GLY A 186 -16.29 -10.69 15.16
CA GLY A 186 -16.95 -11.43 14.08
C GLY A 186 -16.64 -10.81 12.72
N LYS A 187 -17.69 -10.36 12.00
CA LYS A 187 -17.59 -9.64 10.71
C LYS A 187 -17.56 -8.11 10.85
N LYS A 188 -17.46 -7.59 12.06
CA LYS A 188 -17.17 -6.17 12.30
C LYS A 188 -15.68 -5.98 12.55
N VAL A 189 -15.08 -4.93 11.97
CA VAL A 189 -13.69 -4.52 12.23
C VAL A 189 -13.61 -3.02 12.50
N ASP A 190 -13.03 -2.66 13.64
CA ASP A 190 -12.71 -1.27 13.95
C ASP A 190 -11.20 -1.07 13.71
N ILE A 191 -10.84 -0.14 12.83
CA ILE A 191 -9.46 0.10 12.40
C ILE A 191 -8.99 1.44 12.96
N THR A 192 -7.87 1.45 13.69
CA THR A 192 -7.21 2.69 14.13
C THR A 192 -5.91 2.86 13.38
N VAL A 193 -5.90 3.76 12.40
CA VAL A 193 -4.73 4.07 11.56
C VAL A 193 -3.83 5.03 12.32
N ARG A 194 -2.64 4.53 12.66
CA ARG A 194 -1.65 5.24 13.46
C ARG A 194 -0.59 5.93 12.60
N GLU A 195 -0.32 5.40 11.41
CA GLU A 195 0.48 6.08 10.38
C GLU A 195 -0.14 5.81 9.01
N PHE A 196 -0.34 6.88 8.26
CA PHE A 196 -0.79 6.84 6.87
C PHE A 196 0.11 7.80 6.12
N ASP A 197 1.22 7.27 5.62
CA ASP A 197 2.28 8.06 5.03
C ASP A 197 2.45 7.66 3.56
N LEU A 198 2.90 8.60 2.75
CA LEU A 198 3.23 8.37 1.35
C LEU A 198 4.75 8.46 1.23
N ASP A 199 5.36 7.31 0.98
CA ASP A 199 6.78 7.10 0.77
C ASP A 199 7.16 7.41 -0.68
N LEU A 200 6.87 8.66 -1.07
CA LEU A 200 7.22 9.24 -2.35
C LEU A 200 7.78 10.63 -2.11
N CYS A 201 8.90 10.90 -2.76
CA CYS A 201 9.51 12.22 -2.80
C CYS A 201 9.27 12.85 -4.16
N ARG A 202 9.16 14.19 -4.22
CA ARG A 202 9.17 14.92 -5.48
C ARG A 202 10.63 15.15 -5.90
N PRO A 203 11.10 14.57 -7.01
CA PRO A 203 12.48 14.77 -7.44
C PRO A 203 12.72 16.23 -7.85
N SER A 204 13.96 16.69 -7.69
CA SER A 204 14.43 18.02 -8.12
C SER A 204 15.26 17.88 -9.38
N ARG A 205 15.07 18.76 -10.38
CA ARG A 205 15.86 18.73 -11.64
C ARG A 205 17.36 18.92 -11.39
N ASP A 206 17.71 19.69 -10.37
CA ASP A 206 19.08 20.12 -10.13
C ASP A 206 19.75 19.30 -9.02
N GLY A 207 19.12 18.21 -8.56
CA GLY A 207 19.62 17.35 -7.48
C GLY A 207 19.61 17.99 -6.08
N VAL A 208 19.30 19.28 -5.98
CA VAL A 208 19.11 19.99 -4.71
C VAL A 208 17.68 19.76 -4.24
N SER A 209 17.50 18.84 -3.28
CA SER A 209 16.20 18.39 -2.75
C SER A 209 15.52 19.37 -1.79
N ASN A 210 16.05 20.58 -1.65
CA ASN A 210 15.52 21.55 -0.70
C ASN A 210 14.25 22.21 -1.28
N ASN A 211 13.08 21.71 -0.86
CA ASN A 211 11.77 22.40 -0.79
C ASN A 211 10.63 21.89 -1.69
N LEU A 212 10.77 20.80 -2.45
CA LEU A 212 9.65 20.29 -3.24
C LEU A 212 8.82 19.28 -2.43
N SER A 213 7.74 19.76 -1.83
CA SER A 213 6.81 18.89 -1.09
C SER A 213 5.84 18.18 -2.03
N ILE A 214 5.72 16.86 -1.88
CA ILE A 214 4.71 16.08 -2.63
C ILE A 214 3.28 16.44 -2.22
N CYS A 215 3.12 17.03 -1.03
CA CYS A 215 1.84 17.51 -0.51
C CYS A 215 1.26 18.66 -1.35
N GLU A 216 2.09 19.37 -2.13
CA GLU A 216 1.63 20.46 -3.01
C GLU A 216 1.05 19.96 -4.34
N ARG A 217 1.10 18.65 -4.61
CA ARG A 217 0.57 18.10 -5.87
C ARG A 217 -0.95 18.00 -5.80
N GLY A 218 -1.62 18.42 -6.87
CA GLY A 218 -3.10 18.43 -6.93
C GLY A 218 -3.75 17.04 -6.80
N TRP A 219 -3.00 15.96 -7.02
CA TRP A 219 -3.49 14.60 -6.82
C TRP A 219 -3.27 14.06 -5.40
N PHE A 220 -2.53 14.77 -4.53
CA PHE A 220 -2.10 14.28 -3.22
C PHE A 220 -3.27 13.80 -2.34
N SER A 221 -4.21 14.70 -1.99
CA SER A 221 -5.35 14.33 -1.13
C SER A 221 -6.22 13.25 -1.77
N LYS A 222 -6.50 13.38 -3.07
CA LYS A 222 -7.25 12.39 -3.85
C LYS A 222 -6.61 11.00 -3.77
N TYR A 223 -5.28 10.92 -3.81
CA TYR A 223 -4.55 9.66 -3.79
C TYR A 223 -4.67 8.95 -2.43
N PHE A 224 -4.53 9.68 -1.33
CA PHE A 224 -4.76 9.16 0.02
C PHE A 224 -6.19 8.66 0.20
N ILE A 225 -7.17 9.45 -0.21
CA ILE A 225 -8.58 9.05 -0.16
C ILE A 225 -8.81 7.79 -1.00
N ALA A 226 -8.27 7.72 -2.21
CA ALA A 226 -8.44 6.58 -3.09
C ALA A 226 -7.82 5.30 -2.51
N TYR A 227 -6.65 5.38 -1.86
CA TYR A 227 -6.07 4.22 -1.20
C TYR A 227 -6.87 3.77 0.03
N LEU A 228 -7.36 4.71 0.85
CA LEU A 228 -8.24 4.38 1.98
C LEU A 228 -9.52 3.66 1.50
N LYS A 229 -10.09 4.13 0.38
CA LYS A 229 -11.22 3.47 -0.28
C LYS A 229 -10.90 2.04 -0.70
N LEU A 230 -9.72 1.82 -1.29
CA LEU A 230 -9.28 0.49 -1.68
C LEU A 230 -9.21 -0.47 -0.49
N VAL A 231 -8.62 -0.06 0.64
CA VAL A 231 -8.54 -0.88 1.87
C VAL A 231 -9.93 -1.24 2.39
N ILE A 232 -10.84 -0.26 2.47
CA ILE A 232 -12.23 -0.49 2.89
C ILE A 232 -12.94 -1.44 1.92
N GLN A 233 -12.80 -1.23 0.61
CA GLN A 233 -13.42 -2.07 -0.41
C GLN A 233 -12.92 -3.51 -0.35
N GLN A 234 -11.62 -3.73 -0.12
CA GLN A 234 -11.05 -5.06 0.05
C GLN A 234 -11.70 -5.78 1.24
N LEU A 235 -11.82 -5.13 2.40
CA LEU A 235 -12.50 -5.71 3.58
C LEU A 235 -13.99 -6.00 3.32
N ARG A 236 -14.69 -5.06 2.67
CA ARG A 236 -16.11 -5.23 2.30
C ARG A 236 -16.31 -6.39 1.33
N SER A 237 -15.39 -6.59 0.37
CA SER A 237 -15.51 -7.65 -0.63
C SER A 237 -15.49 -9.06 -0.02
N VAL A 238 -14.93 -9.21 1.18
CA VAL A 238 -14.95 -10.46 1.97
C VAL A 238 -15.91 -10.41 3.17
N GLY A 239 -16.85 -9.45 3.13
CA GLY A 239 -18.03 -9.37 3.99
C GLY A 239 -17.82 -8.66 5.33
N TYR A 240 -16.77 -7.86 5.50
CA TYR A 240 -16.60 -7.05 6.71
C TYR A 240 -17.36 -5.73 6.64
N THR A 241 -17.84 -5.30 7.81
CA THR A 241 -18.34 -3.96 8.09
C THR A 241 -17.52 -3.33 9.20
N GLY A 242 -17.68 -2.04 9.47
CA GLY A 242 -17.07 -1.40 10.63
C GLY A 242 -16.63 0.02 10.36
N THR A 243 -15.57 0.44 11.02
CA THR A 243 -15.07 1.81 10.96
C THR A 243 -13.56 1.87 10.72
N VAL A 244 -13.11 2.96 10.13
CA VAL A 244 -11.69 3.33 10.09
C VAL A 244 -11.52 4.71 10.70
N ARG A 245 -10.58 4.82 11.63
CA ARG A 245 -10.20 6.07 12.28
C ARG A 245 -8.78 6.45 11.87
N VAL A 246 -8.63 7.60 11.25
CA VAL A 246 -7.33 8.12 10.80
C VAL A 246 -6.80 9.12 11.83
N CYS A 247 -5.74 8.73 12.55
CA CYS A 247 -5.15 9.57 13.60
C CYS A 247 -3.98 10.43 13.10
N LYS A 248 -3.23 9.96 12.10
CA LYS A 248 -1.99 10.60 11.62
C LYS A 248 -1.86 10.42 10.11
N ILE A 249 -1.47 11.47 9.40
CA ILE A 249 -1.17 11.44 7.96
C ILE A 249 0.10 12.25 7.69
N GLN A 250 1.07 11.72 6.96
CA GLN A 250 2.37 12.35 6.69
C GLN A 250 2.97 13.02 7.93
N ASN A 251 3.05 12.26 9.02
CA ASN A 251 3.48 12.72 10.34
C ASN A 251 2.63 13.81 11.04
N VAL A 252 1.54 14.29 10.44
CA VAL A 252 0.63 15.27 11.04
C VAL A 252 -0.51 14.58 11.77
N LYS A 253 -0.75 14.95 13.04
CA LYS A 253 -1.82 14.35 13.85
C LYS A 253 -3.16 15.07 13.63
N ALA A 254 -4.24 14.31 13.57
CA ALA A 254 -5.60 14.85 13.58
C ALA A 254 -5.89 15.67 14.85
N LEU A 255 -5.24 15.35 15.96
CA LEU A 255 -5.30 16.14 17.21
C LEU A 255 -4.80 17.57 17.04
N ASP A 256 -3.73 17.78 16.27
CA ASP A 256 -3.15 19.10 16.06
C ASP A 256 -4.06 19.94 15.14
N PHE A 257 -4.64 19.30 14.12
CA PHE A 257 -5.69 19.87 13.28
C PHE A 257 -6.91 20.30 14.12
N TYR A 258 -7.44 19.41 14.98
CA TYR A 258 -8.59 19.69 15.85
C TYR A 258 -8.33 20.87 16.80
N ARG A 259 -7.13 20.92 17.41
CA ARG A 259 -6.72 22.00 18.32
C ARG A 259 -6.36 23.29 17.60
N LYS A 260 -6.40 23.31 16.26
CA LYS A 260 -5.94 24.44 15.43
C LYS A 260 -4.49 24.85 15.75
N ARG A 261 -3.66 23.89 16.15
CA ARG A 261 -2.22 24.08 16.36
C ARG A 261 -1.52 23.98 15.00
N GLY A 262 -1.76 24.97 14.13
CA GLY A 262 -1.16 25.05 12.80
C GLY A 262 -0.37 26.33 12.64
N GLY A 263 0.96 26.25 12.77
CA GLY A 263 1.89 27.35 12.53
C GLY A 263 2.73 27.20 11.25
N ASP A 264 2.82 25.99 10.68
CA ASP A 264 3.67 25.73 9.52
C ASP A 264 2.84 25.49 8.25
N THR A 265 3.14 26.26 7.20
CA THR A 265 2.49 26.24 5.88
C THR A 265 2.56 24.87 5.18
N LEU A 266 3.53 24.02 5.55
CA LEU A 266 3.71 22.65 5.03
C LEU A 266 2.58 21.67 5.40
N HIS A 267 1.76 21.99 6.41
CA HIS A 267 0.66 21.12 6.85
C HIS A 267 -0.67 21.37 6.13
N GLY A 268 -0.76 22.40 5.27
CA GLY A 268 -2.01 22.83 4.64
C GLY A 268 -2.73 21.72 3.87
N ALA A 269 -2.02 20.99 3.01
CA ALA A 269 -2.61 19.91 2.22
C ALA A 269 -3.07 18.72 3.08
N VAL A 270 -2.35 18.40 4.16
CA VAL A 270 -2.79 17.35 5.10
C VAL A 270 -4.02 17.79 5.90
N TYR A 271 -4.11 19.07 6.25
CA TYR A 271 -5.31 19.63 6.87
C TYR A 271 -6.50 19.60 5.91
N ASP A 272 -6.28 19.87 4.62
CA ASP A 272 -7.33 19.74 3.61
C ASP A 272 -7.79 18.29 3.44
N LEU A 273 -6.87 17.33 3.54
CA LEU A 273 -7.22 15.91 3.58
C LEU A 273 -8.05 15.55 4.82
N PHE A 274 -7.73 16.09 6.01
CA PHE A 274 -8.59 15.93 7.19
C PHE A 274 -9.98 16.56 6.99
N LYS A 275 -10.08 17.73 6.36
CA LYS A 275 -11.39 18.33 6.00
C LYS A 275 -12.16 17.46 5.00
N GLU A 276 -11.47 16.83 4.05
CA GLU A 276 -12.07 15.91 3.10
C GLU A 276 -12.62 14.66 3.79
N LEU A 277 -11.88 14.08 4.74
CA LEU A 277 -12.39 12.97 5.56
C LEU A 277 -13.65 13.37 6.35
N LEU A 278 -13.70 14.58 6.91
CA LEU A 278 -14.91 15.10 7.59
C LEU A 278 -16.08 15.29 6.60
N SER A 279 -15.82 15.85 5.41
CA SER A 279 -16.87 16.10 4.41
C SER A 279 -17.47 14.81 3.83
N MET A 280 -16.71 13.71 3.88
CA MET A 280 -17.16 12.35 3.55
C MET A 280 -18.02 11.70 4.65
N GLY A 281 -18.44 12.49 5.65
CA GLY A 281 -19.26 12.04 6.79
C GLY A 281 -18.44 11.38 7.90
N GLY A 282 -17.16 11.74 7.99
CA GLY A 282 -16.31 11.36 9.10
C GLY A 282 -16.51 12.29 10.30
N ASP A 283 -16.32 11.77 11.50
CA ASP A 283 -16.46 12.50 12.75
C ASP A 283 -15.20 12.39 13.62
N PHE A 284 -14.97 13.39 14.45
CA PHE A 284 -13.91 13.33 15.45
C PHE A 284 -14.22 12.25 16.50
N ALA A 285 -13.33 11.27 16.63
CA ALA A 285 -13.47 10.17 17.56
C ALA A 285 -12.23 10.03 18.44
N TRP A 286 -12.45 9.97 19.75
CA TRP A 286 -11.38 9.82 20.74
C TRP A 286 -11.04 8.34 20.95
N SER A 287 -9.75 8.05 21.09
CA SER A 287 -9.26 6.78 21.60
C SER A 287 -9.21 6.83 23.11
N THR A 288 -9.93 5.90 23.72
CA THR A 288 -9.89 5.65 25.17
C THR A 288 -9.17 4.33 25.43
N ASP A 289 -8.40 4.26 26.50
CA ASP A 289 -7.92 2.99 27.04
C ASP A 289 -9.03 2.25 27.80
N GLU A 290 -8.70 1.10 28.38
CA GLU A 290 -9.64 0.24 29.13
C GLU A 290 -10.19 0.93 30.39
N GLU A 291 -9.49 1.96 30.89
CA GLU A 291 -9.88 2.77 32.05
C GLU A 291 -10.68 4.02 31.65
N GLY A 292 -10.96 4.20 30.34
CA GLY A 292 -11.71 5.34 29.81
C GLY A 292 -10.88 6.61 29.66
N LYS A 293 -9.55 6.56 29.86
CA LYS A 293 -8.69 7.72 29.70
C LYS A 293 -8.44 7.99 28.23
N ILE A 294 -8.67 9.24 27.83
CA ILE A 294 -8.50 9.72 26.47
C ILE A 294 -7.01 9.95 26.20
N TRP A 295 -6.48 9.38 25.11
CA TRP A 295 -5.06 9.52 24.77
C TRP A 295 -4.77 9.82 23.29
N ASP A 296 -5.74 9.66 22.37
CA ASP A 296 -5.56 10.00 20.95
C ASP A 296 -6.86 10.46 20.30
N LEU A 297 -6.75 11.16 19.17
CA LEU A 297 -7.89 11.63 18.36
C LEU A 297 -7.66 11.27 16.90
N GLY A 298 -8.71 10.78 16.23
CA GLY A 298 -8.72 10.65 14.78
C GLY A 298 -10.06 11.07 14.18
N ILE A 299 -10.09 11.09 12.85
CA ILE A 299 -11.34 11.22 12.09
C ILE A 299 -11.81 9.81 11.74
N GLU A 300 -12.98 9.44 12.25
CA GLU A 300 -13.58 8.12 12.08
C GLU A 300 -14.64 8.13 10.98
N LEU A 301 -14.54 7.15 10.08
CA LEU A 301 -15.44 6.92 8.97
C LEU A 301 -16.06 5.53 9.09
N SER A 302 -17.37 5.44 8.88
CA SER A 302 -18.05 4.15 8.70
C SER A 302 -17.82 3.58 7.30
N PHE A 303 -17.72 2.26 7.19
CA PHE A 303 -17.72 1.52 5.93
C PHE A 303 -19.03 1.65 5.13
N GLU A 304 -20.08 2.23 5.74
CA GLU A 304 -21.39 2.43 5.11
C GLU A 304 -21.60 3.85 4.57
N THR A 305 -21.21 4.88 5.32
CA THR A 305 -21.24 6.30 4.85
C THR A 305 -20.43 6.48 3.56
N SER A 306 -19.42 5.64 3.46
CA SER A 306 -18.53 5.47 2.33
C SER A 306 -19.13 4.79 1.10
N SER A 307 -20.32 4.19 1.19
CA SER A 307 -20.92 3.50 0.04
C SER A 307 -21.72 4.45 -0.85
N SER A 308 -22.53 5.33 -0.27
CA SER A 308 -23.46 6.20 -1.02
C SER A 308 -22.78 7.37 -1.77
N GLN A 309 -21.60 7.81 -1.34
CA GLN A 309 -20.85 8.88 -2.03
C GLN A 309 -19.71 8.34 -2.92
N TRP A 310 -19.30 7.08 -2.78
CA TRP A 310 -18.07 6.57 -3.42
C TRP A 310 -18.32 5.60 -4.59
N MET A 311 -19.59 5.31 -4.93
CA MET A 311 -20.00 4.32 -5.94
C MET A 311 -20.14 4.86 -7.38
N PHE A 312 -19.52 5.99 -7.73
CA PHE A 312 -19.35 6.32 -9.16
C PHE A 312 -18.18 5.52 -9.74
N GLY A 313 -18.39 4.24 -9.99
CA GLY A 313 -17.38 3.42 -10.66
C GLY A 313 -17.39 1.92 -10.38
N GLU A 314 -18.52 1.29 -10.06
CA GLU A 314 -18.63 -0.17 -10.21
C GLU A 314 -18.57 -0.51 -11.72
N ARG A 315 -17.35 -0.52 -12.26
CA ARG A 315 -17.00 -1.43 -13.33
C ARG A 315 -16.48 -2.66 -12.62
N THR A 316 -17.23 -3.74 -12.70
CA THR A 316 -16.73 -5.11 -12.49
C THR A 316 -15.31 -5.19 -13.08
N LEU A 317 -14.32 -5.35 -12.19
CA LEU A 317 -12.92 -5.56 -12.52
C LEU A 317 -12.68 -7.04 -12.82
#